data_AF-A0A943USP5-F1
#
_entry.id   AF-A0A943USP5-F1
#
_cell.length_a   1.000
_cell.length_b   1.000
_cell.length_c   1.000
_cell.angle_alpha   90.00
_cell.angle_beta   90.00
_cell.angle_gamma   90.00
#
_symmetry.space_group_name_H-M   'P 1'
#
loop_
_entity.id
_entity.type
_entity.pdbx_description
1 polymer ?
#
loop_
_entity_poly.entity_id
_entity_poly.type
_entity_poly.pdbx_seq_one_letter_code
_entity_poly.pdbx_strand_id
1 'polypeptide(L)'
;MPEPEIAPMNLAEDGAREPAFAETPDPTHGISREEAAELHMLVSVERDDGDVAYAAFHSLCPTGEEFAFDDKACAVYRVLARRGMIEGADTENGFLFFNLTQEGRDASAAYDELHKNDEAETKAPRARLSFSLDRFDIDKTTVITSAAVAAAVGFITGILGALVGNALV
;
A
#
# COMPACT_ATOMS: atom_id res chain seq x y z
N MET A 1 -5.35 58.96 58.19
CA MET A 1 -5.24 58.76 56.73
C MET A 1 -6.39 57.86 56.33
N PRO A 2 -7.26 58.28 55.38
CA PRO A 2 -8.46 57.53 54.99
C PRO A 2 -8.12 56.36 54.05
N GLU A 3 -8.92 55.30 54.14
CA GLU A 3 -8.85 54.04 53.39
C GLU A 3 -9.14 54.24 51.89
N PRO A 4 -8.46 53.54 50.97
CA PRO A 4 -8.87 53.48 49.57
C PRO A 4 -9.90 52.36 49.33
N GLU A 5 -11.15 52.78 49.28
CA GLU A 5 -12.19 52.50 48.27
C GLU A 5 -12.00 51.25 47.36
N ILE A 6 -12.87 50.26 47.56
CA ILE A 6 -13.02 49.08 46.69
C ILE A 6 -13.81 49.49 45.44
N ALA A 7 -13.16 49.48 44.27
CA ALA A 7 -13.81 49.61 42.96
C ALA A 7 -14.36 48.25 42.47
N PRO A 8 -15.49 48.22 41.76
CA PRO A 8 -16.25 47.00 41.47
C PRO A 8 -15.68 46.17 40.31
N MET A 9 -16.09 44.89 40.34
CA MET A 9 -15.92 43.83 39.34
C MET A 9 -15.94 44.31 37.88
N ASN A 10 -14.90 43.94 37.12
CA ASN A 10 -15.04 43.72 35.68
C ASN A 10 -15.06 42.20 35.45
N LEU A 11 -16.29 41.71 35.30
CA LEU A 11 -16.63 40.46 34.64
C LEU A 11 -16.28 40.65 33.15
N ALA A 12 -15.07 40.28 32.74
CA ALA A 12 -14.74 40.05 31.33
C ALA A 12 -14.54 38.54 31.22
N GLU A 13 -15.65 37.84 31.09
CA GLU A 13 -15.98 37.14 29.84
C GLU A 13 -15.03 35.97 29.64
N ASP A 14 -15.56 34.83 30.06
CA ASP A 14 -15.31 33.48 29.60
C ASP A 14 -15.08 33.46 28.08
N GLY A 15 -13.86 33.81 27.68
CA GLY A 15 -13.35 33.55 26.35
C GLY A 15 -13.11 32.07 26.26
N ALA A 16 -14.19 31.30 26.12
CA ALA A 16 -14.19 29.94 25.67
C ALA A 16 -13.32 29.90 24.41
N ARG A 17 -12.04 29.56 24.60
CA ARG A 17 -11.16 29.18 23.53
C ARG A 17 -11.82 27.92 22.99
N GLU A 18 -12.56 28.08 21.89
CA GLU A 18 -13.10 26.96 21.15
C GLU A 18 -11.99 25.91 21.08
N PRO A 19 -12.24 24.66 21.53
CA PRO A 19 -11.23 23.64 21.37
C PRO A 19 -10.92 23.65 19.87
N ALA A 20 -9.67 23.91 19.51
CA ALA A 20 -9.22 23.72 18.15
C ALA A 20 -9.72 22.33 17.78
N PHE A 21 -10.73 22.26 16.91
CA PHE A 21 -11.21 20.99 16.38
C PHE A 21 -9.95 20.35 15.84
N ALA A 22 -9.44 19.35 16.57
CA ALA A 22 -8.33 18.56 16.08
C ALA A 22 -8.86 18.02 14.76
N GLU A 23 -8.36 18.55 13.64
CA GLU A 23 -8.73 18.09 12.32
C GLU A 23 -8.53 16.59 12.38
N THR A 24 -9.63 15.84 12.36
CA THR A 24 -9.55 14.38 12.35
C THR A 24 -8.75 14.04 11.11
N PRO A 25 -7.57 13.40 11.24
CA PRO A 25 -6.72 13.14 10.09
C PRO A 25 -7.54 12.37 9.06
N ASP A 26 -7.48 12.82 7.80
CA ASP A 26 -8.17 12.14 6.69
C ASP A 26 -7.72 10.68 6.65
N PRO A 27 -8.60 9.71 6.96
CA PRO A 27 -8.23 8.31 7.07
C PRO A 27 -7.82 7.71 5.72
N THR A 28 -8.10 8.39 4.60
CA THR A 28 -7.66 7.99 3.26
C THR A 28 -6.32 8.63 2.87
N HIS A 29 -5.82 9.57 3.66
CA HIS A 29 -4.61 10.36 3.38
C HIS A 29 -4.58 10.99 1.96
N GLY A 30 -5.76 11.33 1.42
CA GLY A 30 -5.90 11.88 0.07
C GLY A 30 -5.41 10.98 -1.06
N ILE A 31 -5.59 9.65 -0.94
CA ILE A 31 -5.21 8.72 -2.01
C ILE A 31 -6.06 8.90 -3.27
N SER A 32 -5.42 8.75 -4.43
CA SER A 32 -6.11 8.72 -5.72
C SER A 32 -6.87 7.41 -5.92
N ARG A 33 -7.74 7.36 -6.93
CA ARG A 33 -8.45 6.13 -7.30
C ARG A 33 -7.51 5.01 -7.73
N GLU A 34 -6.43 5.35 -8.42
CA GLU A 34 -5.40 4.41 -8.85
C GLU A 34 -4.62 3.86 -7.64
N GLU A 35 -4.25 4.73 -6.71
CA GLU A 35 -3.60 4.34 -5.45
C GLU A 35 -4.50 3.43 -4.60
N ALA A 36 -5.79 3.77 -4.51
CA ALA A 36 -6.79 2.95 -3.84
C ALA A 36 -7.00 1.60 -4.54
N ALA A 37 -6.99 1.55 -5.87
CA ALA A 37 -7.13 0.30 -6.62
C ALA A 37 -5.96 -0.66 -6.36
N GLU A 38 -4.72 -0.16 -6.28
CA GLU A 38 -3.55 -0.98 -5.91
C GLU A 38 -3.66 -1.48 -4.47
N LEU A 39 -4.00 -0.61 -3.51
CA LEU A 39 -4.19 -1.04 -2.12
C LEU A 39 -5.30 -2.09 -1.98
N HIS A 40 -6.44 -1.88 -2.62
CA HIS A 40 -7.55 -2.83 -2.60
C HIS A 40 -7.14 -4.19 -3.17
N MET A 41 -6.35 -4.21 -4.24
CA MET A 41 -5.79 -5.45 -4.80
C MET A 41 -4.93 -6.18 -3.77
N LEU A 42 -3.97 -5.49 -3.14
CA LEU A 42 -3.08 -6.09 -2.15
C LEU A 42 -3.85 -6.61 -0.93
N VAL A 43 -4.80 -5.83 -0.42
CA VAL A 43 -5.67 -6.20 0.72
C VAL A 43 -6.53 -7.41 0.36
N SER A 44 -7.07 -7.46 -0.85
CA SER A 44 -7.89 -8.61 -1.29
C SER A 44 -7.08 -9.89 -1.35
N VAL A 45 -5.87 -9.84 -1.92
CA VAL A 45 -4.95 -10.98 -1.97
C VAL A 45 -4.56 -11.44 -0.56
N GLU A 46 -4.26 -10.51 0.35
CA GLU A 46 -3.95 -10.84 1.75
C GLU A 46 -5.12 -11.55 2.44
N ARG A 47 -6.35 -11.06 2.23
CA ARG A 47 -7.58 -11.63 2.82
C ARG A 47 -7.92 -13.02 2.29
N ASP A 48 -7.52 -13.30 1.06
CA ASP A 48 -7.71 -14.60 0.40
C ASP A 48 -6.54 -15.58 0.67
N ASP A 49 -5.69 -15.28 1.67
CA ASP A 49 -4.47 -16.03 2.03
C ASP A 49 -3.51 -16.23 0.84
N GLY A 50 -3.50 -15.27 -0.10
CA GLY A 50 -2.65 -15.27 -1.29
C GLY A 50 -1.27 -14.66 -1.05
N ASP A 51 -0.40 -14.79 -2.06
CA ASP A 51 0.95 -14.20 -2.03
C ASP A 51 0.90 -12.72 -2.45
N VAL A 52 0.87 -11.83 -1.46
CA VAL A 52 0.83 -10.37 -1.64
C VAL A 52 2.09 -9.87 -2.35
N ALA A 53 3.25 -10.45 -2.07
CA ALA A 53 4.50 -10.04 -2.69
C ALA A 53 4.51 -10.40 -4.18
N TYR A 54 3.97 -11.57 -4.54
CA TYR A 54 3.77 -11.96 -5.93
C TYR A 54 2.76 -11.06 -6.65
N ALA A 55 1.65 -10.70 -6.00
CA ALA A 55 0.67 -9.79 -6.57
C ALA A 55 1.25 -8.38 -6.82
N ALA A 56 2.01 -7.85 -5.85
CA ALA A 56 2.74 -6.60 -6.00
C ALA A 56 3.75 -6.68 -7.15
N PHE A 57 4.50 -7.77 -7.25
CA PHE A 57 5.47 -7.98 -8.34
C PHE A 57 4.80 -7.96 -9.71
N HIS A 58 3.64 -8.59 -9.89
CA HIS A 58 2.92 -8.57 -11.16
C HIS A 58 2.35 -7.20 -11.52
N SER A 59 1.96 -6.40 -10.53
CA SER A 59 1.59 -4.99 -10.76
C SER A 59 2.82 -4.17 -11.18
N LEU A 60 3.94 -4.35 -10.50
CA LEU A 60 5.19 -3.61 -10.72
C LEU A 60 5.94 -4.04 -12.00
N CYS A 61 5.83 -5.30 -12.42
CA CYS A 61 6.50 -5.88 -13.57
C CYS A 61 5.52 -6.79 -14.36
N PRO A 62 4.64 -6.21 -15.20
CA PRO A 62 3.56 -6.94 -15.86
C PRO A 62 4.04 -7.99 -16.88
N THR A 63 5.23 -7.80 -17.45
CA THR A 63 5.81 -8.75 -18.41
C THR A 63 6.53 -9.91 -17.72
N GLY A 64 6.87 -9.75 -16.42
CA GLY A 64 7.70 -10.68 -15.67
C GLY A 64 9.16 -10.75 -16.11
N GLU A 65 9.58 -9.91 -17.06
CA GLU A 65 10.97 -9.82 -17.50
C GLU A 65 11.81 -9.06 -16.45
N GLU A 66 13.05 -9.50 -16.25
CA GLU A 66 13.94 -8.85 -15.29
C GLU A 66 14.14 -7.37 -15.70
N PHE A 67 13.96 -6.46 -14.74
CA PHE A 67 14.07 -5.01 -14.93
C PHE A 67 13.02 -4.35 -15.86
N ALA A 68 11.99 -5.08 -16.28
CA ALA A 68 10.88 -4.51 -17.07
C ALA A 68 9.77 -3.91 -16.16
N PHE A 69 10.19 -3.08 -15.21
CA PHE A 69 9.26 -2.42 -14.29
C PHE A 69 8.36 -1.42 -15.03
N ASP A 70 7.08 -1.40 -14.67
CA ASP A 70 6.15 -0.38 -15.14
C ASP A 70 6.35 0.91 -14.34
N ASP A 71 6.76 1.98 -15.02
CA ASP A 71 7.06 3.27 -14.40
C ASP A 71 5.86 3.87 -13.66
N LYS A 72 4.65 3.65 -14.18
CA LYS A 72 3.42 4.18 -13.60
C LYS A 72 3.07 3.45 -12.32
N ALA A 73 3.12 2.11 -12.31
CA ALA A 73 2.94 1.30 -11.12
C ALA A 73 4.01 1.64 -10.08
N CYS A 74 5.28 1.75 -10.48
CA CYS A 74 6.35 2.15 -9.58
C CYS A 74 6.11 3.54 -8.96
N ALA A 75 5.59 4.50 -9.73
CA ALA A 75 5.23 5.82 -9.20
C ALA A 75 4.14 5.72 -8.11
N VAL A 76 3.12 4.89 -8.32
CA VAL A 76 2.07 4.64 -7.33
C VAL A 76 2.64 4.01 -6.06
N TYR A 77 3.43 2.94 -6.18
CA TYR A 77 4.03 2.26 -5.03
C TYR A 77 4.96 3.19 -4.23
N ARG A 78 5.72 4.06 -4.89
CA ARG A 78 6.51 5.09 -4.21
C ARG A 78 5.65 6.06 -3.40
N VAL A 79 4.47 6.46 -3.91
CA VAL A 79 3.55 7.32 -3.14
C VAL A 79 3.01 6.58 -1.93
N LEU A 80 2.53 5.36 -2.12
CA LEU A 80 2.00 4.52 -1.05
C LEU A 80 3.04 4.28 0.05
N ALA A 81 4.29 4.01 -0.33
CA ALA A 81 5.39 3.81 0.61
C ALA A 81 5.74 5.10 1.38
N ARG A 82 5.79 6.26 0.70
CA ARG A 82 6.02 7.55 1.36
C ARG A 82 4.93 7.90 2.37
N ARG A 83 3.71 7.39 2.18
CA ARG A 83 2.57 7.58 3.08
C ARG A 83 2.46 6.50 4.16
N GLY A 84 3.42 5.57 4.25
CA GLY A 84 3.42 4.53 5.27
C GLY A 84 2.45 3.37 5.01
N MET A 85 1.75 3.37 3.88
CA MET A 85 0.72 2.36 3.58
C MET A 85 1.31 1.01 3.17
N ILE A 86 2.49 1.03 2.56
CA ILE A 86 3.28 -0.16 2.24
C ILE A 86 4.73 0.03 2.66
N GLU A 87 5.44 -1.08 2.86
CA GLU A 87 6.88 -1.10 3.03
C GLU A 87 7.54 -1.54 1.72
N GLY A 88 8.58 -0.82 1.32
CA GLY A 88 9.34 -1.12 0.11
C GLY A 88 10.53 -0.20 -0.07
N ALA A 89 11.32 -0.45 -1.11
CA ALA A 89 12.52 0.31 -1.43
C ALA A 89 12.56 0.71 -2.91
N ASP A 90 13.03 1.92 -3.15
CA ASP A 90 13.35 2.36 -4.52
C ASP A 90 14.65 1.71 -4.98
N THR A 91 14.73 1.41 -6.28
CA THR A 91 15.91 0.85 -6.94
C THR A 91 16.25 1.70 -8.15
N GLU A 92 17.40 1.43 -8.79
CA GLU A 92 17.80 2.15 -9.99
C GLU A 92 16.77 2.04 -11.13
N ASN A 93 16.07 0.89 -11.22
CA ASN A 93 15.21 0.55 -12.35
C ASN A 93 13.74 0.29 -11.97
N GLY A 94 13.32 0.54 -10.72
CA GLY A 94 11.98 0.17 -10.28
C GLY A 94 11.77 0.28 -8.77
N PHE A 95 10.76 -0.41 -8.26
CA PHE A 95 10.41 -0.44 -6.84
C PHE A 95 10.29 -1.87 -6.34
N LEU A 96 10.80 -2.15 -5.14
CA LEU A 96 10.67 -3.44 -4.46
C LEU A 96 9.66 -3.33 -3.33
N PHE A 97 8.60 -4.14 -3.40
CA PHE A 97 7.61 -4.29 -2.34
C PHE A 97 8.09 -5.30 -1.30
N PHE A 98 7.88 -4.99 -0.02
CA PHE A 98 8.21 -5.88 1.11
C PHE A 98 6.98 -6.29 1.91
N ASN A 99 6.10 -5.34 2.23
CA ASN A 99 4.97 -5.64 3.10
C ASN A 99 3.79 -4.65 2.97
N LEU A 100 2.60 -5.13 3.28
CA LEU A 100 1.40 -4.31 3.46
C LEU A 100 1.26 -3.94 4.94
N THR A 101 1.18 -2.63 5.21
CA THR A 101 1.08 -2.15 6.61
C THR A 101 -0.36 -2.15 7.10
N GLN A 102 -0.54 -1.95 8.41
CA GLN A 102 -1.87 -1.72 8.97
C GLN A 102 -2.49 -0.42 8.45
N GLU A 103 -1.70 0.63 8.28
CA GLU A 103 -2.15 1.92 7.76
C GLU A 103 -2.68 1.79 6.33
N GLY A 104 -2.05 0.97 5.49
CA GLY A 104 -2.53 0.67 4.14
C GLY A 104 -3.87 -0.07 4.13
N ARG A 105 -4.07 -1.04 5.04
CA ARG A 105 -5.36 -1.73 5.22
C ARG A 105 -6.46 -0.76 5.65
N ASP A 106 -6.17 0.06 6.65
CA ASP A 106 -7.13 1.01 7.20
C ASP A 106 -7.52 2.07 6.16
N ALA A 107 -6.54 2.58 5.40
CA ALA A 107 -6.77 3.53 4.30
C ALA A 107 -7.62 2.93 3.18
N SER A 108 -7.37 1.68 2.78
CA SER A 108 -8.19 0.98 1.78
C SER A 108 -9.65 0.86 2.26
N ALA A 109 -9.86 0.44 3.51
CA ALA A 109 -11.21 0.30 4.06
C ALA A 109 -11.94 1.65 4.17
N ALA A 110 -11.23 2.71 4.57
CA ALA A 110 -11.79 4.05 4.64
C ALA A 110 -12.19 4.58 3.25
N TYR A 111 -11.36 4.32 2.22
CA TYR A 111 -11.65 4.72 0.85
C TYR A 111 -12.89 4.01 0.31
N ASP A 112 -13.02 2.70 0.54
CA ASP A 112 -14.17 1.89 0.13
C ASP A 112 -15.47 2.39 0.76
N GLU A 113 -15.46 2.72 2.05
CA GLU A 113 -16.65 3.26 2.72
C GLU A 113 -17.02 4.66 2.20
N LEU A 114 -16.04 5.50 1.87
CA LEU A 114 -16.28 6.82 1.28
C LEU A 114 -16.90 6.74 -0.12
N HIS A 115 -16.48 5.76 -0.94
CA HIS A 115 -16.89 5.62 -2.35
C HIS A 115 -17.94 4.53 -2.60
N LYS A 116 -18.52 3.97 -1.54
CA LYS A 116 -19.52 2.88 -1.58
C LYS A 116 -20.73 3.17 -2.48
N ASN A 117 -21.10 4.45 -2.62
CA ASN A 117 -22.23 4.88 -3.44
C ASN A 117 -21.88 5.05 -4.93
N ASP A 118 -20.63 5.36 -5.26
CA ASP A 118 -20.16 5.53 -6.63
C ASP A 118 -20.03 4.18 -7.36
N GLU A 119 -19.71 3.13 -6.60
CA GLU A 119 -19.69 1.75 -7.09
C GLU A 119 -21.09 1.20 -7.40
N ALA A 120 -22.11 1.69 -6.70
CA ALA A 120 -23.49 1.25 -6.90
C ALA A 120 -24.07 1.77 -8.23
N GLU A 121 -23.68 2.96 -8.67
CA GLU A 121 -24.11 3.53 -9.97
C GLU A 121 -23.39 2.91 -11.17
N THR A 122 -22.22 2.28 -10.98
CA THR A 122 -21.50 1.59 -12.05
C THR A 122 -21.81 0.10 -12.17
N LYS A 123 -22.76 -0.44 -11.39
CA LYS A 123 -23.30 -1.81 -11.55
C LYS A 123 -24.29 -1.94 -12.72
N ALA A 124 -23.89 -1.48 -13.91
CA ALA A 124 -24.17 -2.27 -15.12
C ALA A 124 -23.31 -3.55 -15.02
N PRO A 125 -23.76 -4.72 -15.51
CA PRO A 125 -23.14 -5.99 -15.18
C PRO A 125 -21.71 -6.02 -15.73
N ARG A 126 -20.73 -5.73 -14.86
CA ARG A 126 -19.33 -5.97 -15.14
C ARG A 126 -19.21 -7.47 -15.32
N ALA A 127 -18.92 -7.86 -16.57
CA ALA A 127 -18.58 -9.23 -16.91
C ALA A 127 -17.63 -9.75 -15.84
N ARG A 128 -18.01 -10.88 -15.23
CA ARG A 128 -17.11 -11.65 -14.38
C ARG A 128 -15.74 -11.64 -15.08
N LEU A 129 -14.72 -11.12 -14.41
CA LEU A 129 -13.33 -11.45 -14.71
C LEU A 129 -13.19 -12.93 -14.39
N SER A 130 -13.73 -13.75 -15.30
CA SER A 130 -13.30 -15.10 -15.51
C SER A 130 -11.82 -14.95 -15.84
N PHE A 131 -10.94 -15.36 -14.93
CA PHE A 131 -9.63 -15.84 -15.34
C PHE A 131 -9.87 -17.01 -16.30
N SER A 132 -10.08 -16.70 -17.58
CA SER A 132 -10.11 -17.68 -18.66
C SER A 132 -8.67 -18.08 -18.90
N LEU A 133 -8.28 -19.15 -18.23
CA LEU A 133 -7.13 -19.99 -18.50
C LEU A 133 -7.29 -20.73 -19.85
N ASP A 134 -7.63 -20.00 -20.92
CA ASP A 134 -7.82 -20.59 -22.25
C ASP A 134 -7.65 -19.53 -23.34
N ARG A 135 -6.39 -19.35 -23.78
CA ARG A 135 -5.99 -19.31 -25.20
C ARG A 135 -4.49 -18.94 -25.26
N PHE A 136 -3.65 -19.87 -24.82
CA PHE A 136 -2.33 -20.00 -25.42
C PHE A 136 -2.50 -20.87 -26.66
N ASP A 137 -2.66 -20.23 -27.82
CA ASP A 137 -2.26 -20.89 -29.06
C ASP A 137 -0.73 -21.05 -28.96
N ILE A 138 -0.31 -22.22 -28.50
CA ILE A 138 1.08 -22.64 -28.50
C ILE A 138 1.46 -22.80 -29.97
N ASP A 139 1.98 -21.73 -30.56
CA ASP A 139 2.71 -21.84 -31.81
C ASP A 139 3.93 -22.74 -31.56
N LYS A 140 4.04 -23.78 -32.39
CA LYS A 140 4.92 -24.96 -32.20
C LYS A 140 6.40 -24.67 -32.45
N THR A 141 6.86 -23.45 -32.24
CA THR A 141 8.20 -22.98 -32.62
C THR A 141 9.04 -22.45 -31.47
N THR A 142 8.49 -22.29 -30.26
CA THR A 142 9.27 -21.87 -29.07
C THR A 142 9.42 -23.02 -28.07
N VAL A 143 9.78 -24.21 -28.56
CA VAL A 143 10.38 -25.25 -27.71
C VAL A 143 11.88 -25.09 -27.87
N ILE A 144 12.51 -24.35 -26.97
CA ILE A 144 13.89 -24.50 -26.48
C ILE A 144 14.12 -23.35 -25.49
N THR A 145 14.74 -23.68 -24.35
CA THR A 145 15.25 -22.78 -23.30
C THR A 145 14.26 -22.05 -22.38
N SER A 146 13.86 -22.71 -21.29
CA SER A 146 14.23 -22.25 -19.93
C SER A 146 13.87 -23.32 -18.91
N ALA A 147 14.75 -24.30 -18.77
CA ALA A 147 14.75 -25.25 -17.67
C ALA A 147 15.92 -24.91 -16.76
N ALA A 148 15.83 -23.83 -15.96
CA ALA A 148 16.69 -23.61 -14.80
C ALA A 148 16.40 -22.26 -14.11
N VAL A 149 15.40 -22.17 -13.22
CA VAL A 149 15.52 -21.34 -12.00
C VAL A 149 14.68 -21.97 -10.88
N ALA A 150 15.09 -23.13 -10.38
CA ALA A 150 14.52 -23.74 -9.17
C ALA A 150 15.53 -23.78 -8.00
N ALA A 151 16.61 -22.99 -8.05
CA ALA A 151 17.74 -23.11 -7.11
C ALA A 151 18.22 -21.79 -6.47
N ALA A 152 17.47 -20.68 -6.58
CA ALA A 152 17.92 -19.39 -6.06
C ALA A 152 17.30 -18.98 -4.70
N VAL A 153 16.13 -19.51 -4.33
CA VAL A 153 15.40 -19.04 -3.14
C VAL A 153 15.89 -19.71 -1.83
N GLY A 154 16.72 -20.76 -1.92
CA GLY A 154 17.28 -21.46 -0.74
C GLY A 154 18.62 -20.93 -0.23
N PHE A 155 19.30 -20.01 -0.93
CA PHE A 155 20.67 -19.61 -0.59
C PHE A 155 20.76 -18.34 0.28
N ILE A 156 19.73 -17.48 0.27
CA ILE A 156 19.74 -16.21 1.02
C ILE A 156 19.50 -16.45 2.52
N THR A 157 18.75 -17.49 2.90
CA THR A 157 18.57 -17.86 4.33
C THR A 157 19.82 -18.51 4.94
N GLY A 158 20.74 -19.06 4.13
CA GLY A 158 21.94 -19.76 4.60
C GLY A 158 23.14 -18.85 4.93
N ILE A 159 23.24 -17.66 4.30
CA ILE A 159 24.39 -16.77 4.52
C ILE A 159 24.21 -15.89 5.77
N LEU A 160 22.97 -15.56 6.15
CA LEU A 160 22.74 -14.72 7.34
C LEU A 160 22.88 -15.50 8.66
N GLY A 161 22.69 -16.82 8.65
CA GLY A 161 22.90 -17.68 9.84
C GLY A 161 24.37 -17.96 10.18
N ALA A 162 25.30 -17.79 9.24
CA ALA A 162 26.72 -18.11 9.44
C ALA A 162 27.57 -16.94 9.96
N LEU A 163 27.06 -15.70 9.97
CA LEU A 163 27.79 -14.52 10.46
C LEU A 163 27.42 -14.10 11.90
N VAL A 164 26.27 -14.53 12.43
CA VAL A 164 25.87 -14.22 13.82
C VAL A 164 26.42 -15.25 14.83
N GLY A 165 26.85 -16.43 14.38
CA GLY A 165 27.36 -17.50 15.25
C GLY A 165 28.84 -17.44 15.64
N ASN A 166 29.65 -16.53 15.09
CA ASN A 166 31.11 -16.52 15.30
C ASN A 166 31.66 -15.29 16.05
N ALA A 167 30.82 -14.62 16.85
CA ALA A 167 31.24 -13.52 17.73
C ALA A 167 31.05 -13.83 19.23
N LEU A 168 30.80 -15.09 19.59
CA LEU A 168 30.58 -15.55 20.97
C LEU A 168 31.26 -16.90 21.25
N VAL A 169 32.58 -17.01 21.02
CA VAL A 169 33.52 -17.89 21.74
C VAL A 169 34.89 -17.23 21.81
#